data_AF-A0A538B6M5-F1
#
_entry.id   AF-A0A538B6M5-F1
#
_cell.length_a   1.000
_cell.length_b   1.000
_cell.length_c   1.000
_cell.angle_alpha   90.00
_cell.angle_beta   90.00
_cell.angle_gamma   90.00
#
_symmetry.space_group_name_H-M   'P 1'
#
loop_
_entity.id
_entity.type
_entity.pdbx_description
1 polymer ?
#
loop_
_entity_poly.entity_id
_entity_poly.type
_entity_poly.pdbx_seq_one_letter_code
_entity_poly.pdbx_strand_id
1 'polypeptide(L)'
;WRERARPGFVFTLKANQRITHWKRLEDVEEDVRGFVTTGRLLADRFGCVLFQCPPSLHYDADLLARFLDTLPPNGPAYAMEFRHPSWAEARDALLERRVAWCVAETDDKDPKPEDLSWEPVGYLRLRKTEYTDEELATWAGRIRPALDAGGTVFTYFKHEDEGASPKMALRLRSILGSRGQQAAS
;
A
#
# COMPACT_ATOMS: atom_id res chain seq x y z
N TRP A 1 7.83 -0.44 18.88
CA TRP A 1 6.71 -1.14 18.21
C TRP A 1 6.96 -2.63 18.02
N ARG A 2 8.10 -3.04 17.46
CA ARG A 2 8.49 -4.44 17.25
C ARG A 2 8.18 -5.36 18.44
N GLU A 3 8.63 -5.00 19.65
CA GLU A 3 8.48 -5.83 20.86
C GLU A 3 7.04 -5.98 21.35
N ARG A 4 6.15 -5.04 21.02
CA ARG A 4 4.75 -5.05 21.47
C ARG A 4 3.82 -5.74 20.48
N ALA A 5 4.28 -5.98 19.25
CA ALA A 5 3.46 -6.56 18.19
C ALA A 5 3.39 -8.09 18.33
N ARG A 6 2.17 -8.64 18.23
CA ARG A 6 1.94 -10.10 18.20
C ARG A 6 2.78 -10.80 17.11
N PRO A 7 3.21 -12.06 17.30
CA PRO A 7 3.97 -12.78 16.28
C PRO A 7 3.28 -12.77 14.90
N GLY A 8 4.07 -12.65 13.83
CA GLY A 8 3.57 -12.59 12.45
C GLY A 8 2.87 -11.28 12.05
N PHE A 9 2.82 -10.29 12.93
CA PHE A 9 2.32 -8.95 12.58
C PHE A 9 3.37 -8.16 11.80
N VAL A 10 2.94 -7.58 10.68
CA VAL A 10 3.77 -6.81 9.76
C VAL A 10 3.25 -5.36 9.69
N PHE A 11 4.18 -4.41 9.75
CA PHE A 11 3.91 -2.99 9.66
C PHE A 11 4.05 -2.47 8.23
N THR A 12 3.20 -1.49 7.94
CA THR A 12 3.40 -0.57 6.83
C THR A 12 3.56 0.83 7.38
N LEU A 13 4.62 1.51 6.95
CA LEU A 13 4.92 2.87 7.38
C LEU A 13 4.54 3.85 6.27
N LYS A 14 3.79 4.90 6.61
CA LYS A 14 3.59 6.02 5.70
C LYS A 14 4.85 6.89 5.70
N ALA A 15 5.39 7.16 4.52
CA ALA A 15 6.55 8.03 4.35
C ALA A 15 6.30 9.43 4.93
N ASN A 16 7.37 10.08 5.40
CA ASN A 16 7.29 11.44 5.93
C ASN A 16 6.76 12.42 4.86
N GLN A 17 5.88 13.33 5.24
CA GLN A 17 5.36 14.38 4.34
C GLN A 17 6.46 15.26 3.73
N ARG A 18 7.62 15.37 4.39
CA ARG A 18 8.80 16.00 3.79
C ARG A 18 9.15 15.41 2.43
N ILE A 19 9.05 14.10 2.26
CA ILE A 19 9.36 13.40 1.00
C ILE A 19 8.28 13.69 -0.04
N THR A 20 7.00 13.45 0.28
CA THR A 20 5.94 13.44 -0.75
C THR A 20 5.21 14.77 -0.92
N HIS A 21 5.13 15.62 0.10
CA HIS A 21 4.37 16.88 0.07
C HIS A 21 5.26 18.11 -0.04
N TRP A 22 6.37 18.16 0.71
CA TRP A 22 7.24 19.35 0.75
C TRP A 22 8.28 19.32 -0.36
N LYS A 23 9.11 18.27 -0.41
CA LYS A 23 10.11 18.06 -1.46
C LYS A 23 9.51 17.42 -2.72
N ARG A 24 8.28 16.90 -2.62
CA ARG A 24 7.50 16.42 -3.78
C ARG A 24 8.27 15.42 -4.65
N LEU A 25 8.96 14.48 -4.00
CA LEU A 25 9.81 13.43 -4.59
C LEU A 25 11.15 13.92 -5.17
N GLU A 26 11.46 15.21 -5.12
CA GLU A 26 12.69 15.80 -5.66
C GLU A 26 13.82 15.83 -4.62
N ASP A 27 15.03 15.42 -5.03
CA ASP A 27 16.25 15.39 -4.21
C ASP A 27 16.10 14.64 -2.87
N VAL A 28 15.25 13.62 -2.80
CA VAL A 28 14.87 12.95 -1.54
C VAL A 28 15.72 11.74 -1.14
N GLU A 29 16.86 11.49 -1.79
CA GLU A 29 17.64 10.26 -1.57
C GLU A 29 18.03 10.05 -0.10
N GLU A 30 18.57 11.07 0.55
CA GLU A 30 18.95 11.00 1.96
C GLU A 30 17.73 10.85 2.88
N ASP A 31 16.62 11.53 2.57
CA ASP A 31 15.38 11.45 3.33
C ASP A 31 14.79 10.03 3.27
N VAL A 32 14.75 9.42 2.08
CA VAL A 32 14.31 8.04 1.85
C VAL A 32 15.23 7.06 2.57
N ARG A 33 16.55 7.22 2.41
CA ARG A 33 17.55 6.35 3.04
C ARG A 33 17.44 6.39 4.57
N GLY A 34 17.34 7.58 5.16
CA GLY A 34 17.18 7.77 6.60
C GLY A 34 15.88 7.15 7.13
N PHE A 35 14.78 7.35 6.40
CA PHE A 35 13.49 6.77 6.75
C PHE A 35 13.51 5.24 6.72
N VAL A 36 14.00 4.64 5.62
CA VAL A 36 14.08 3.18 5.47
C VAL A 36 15.05 2.58 6.51
N THR A 37 16.17 3.24 6.78
CA THR A 37 17.13 2.79 7.81
C THR A 37 16.48 2.74 9.19
N THR A 38 15.69 3.76 9.53
CA THR A 38 14.94 3.77 10.80
C THR A 38 13.88 2.67 10.81
N GLY A 39 13.15 2.48 9.70
CA GLY A 39 12.14 1.43 9.55
C GLY A 39 12.70 0.01 9.72
N ARG A 40 13.96 -0.23 9.33
CA ARG A 40 14.65 -1.52 9.50
C ARG A 40 14.77 -1.97 10.96
N LEU A 41 14.59 -1.10 11.95
CA LEU A 41 14.47 -1.48 13.36
C LEU A 41 13.27 -2.40 13.64
N LEU A 42 12.29 -2.44 12.72
CA LEU A 42 11.17 -3.38 12.76
C LEU A 42 11.53 -4.79 12.26
N ALA A 43 12.70 -4.97 11.65
CA ALA A 43 13.24 -6.25 11.16
C ALA A 43 12.25 -7.02 10.26
N ASP A 44 11.95 -8.26 10.60
CA ASP A 44 11.00 -9.17 9.92
C ASP A 44 9.57 -8.64 9.84
N ARG A 45 9.28 -7.55 10.56
CA ARG A 45 7.97 -6.90 10.60
C ARG A 45 7.91 -5.64 9.74
N PHE A 46 8.97 -5.30 9.00
CA PHE A 46 8.97 -4.14 8.10
C PHE A 46 8.44 -4.54 6.71
N GLY A 47 7.13 -4.53 6.53
CA GLY A 47 6.50 -5.07 5.33
C GLY A 47 6.49 -4.12 4.15
N CYS A 48 5.98 -2.90 4.34
CA CYS A 48 5.82 -1.95 3.26
C CYS A 48 6.05 -0.49 3.68
N VAL A 49 6.39 0.36 2.72
CA VAL A 49 6.36 1.83 2.86
C VAL A 49 5.39 2.42 1.84
N LEU A 50 4.44 3.22 2.33
CA LEU A 50 3.50 3.96 1.50
C LEU A 50 3.99 5.40 1.25
N PHE A 51 4.24 5.73 0.00
CA PHE A 51 4.45 7.10 -0.48
C PHE A 51 3.15 7.65 -1.05
N GLN A 52 2.43 8.41 -0.22
CA GLN A 52 1.21 9.08 -0.66
C GLN A 52 1.51 10.50 -1.13
N CYS A 53 1.24 10.77 -2.39
CA CYS A 53 1.46 12.07 -3.04
C CYS A 53 0.23 12.99 -2.88
N PRO A 54 0.44 14.31 -2.80
CA PRO A 54 -0.66 15.28 -2.77
C PRO A 54 -1.35 15.38 -4.13
N PRO A 55 -2.62 15.84 -4.19
CA PRO A 55 -3.35 16.02 -5.44
C PRO A 55 -2.75 17.12 -6.34
N SER A 56 -1.91 18.01 -5.80
CA SER A 56 -1.23 19.06 -6.58
C SER A 56 0.03 18.58 -7.31
N LEU A 57 0.49 17.34 -7.05
CA LEU A 57 1.64 16.77 -7.75
C LEU A 57 1.16 16.11 -9.04
N HIS A 58 1.58 16.67 -10.17
CA HIS A 58 1.28 16.15 -11.50
C HIS A 58 2.32 15.12 -11.93
N TYR A 59 1.96 14.28 -12.88
CA TYR A 59 2.86 13.26 -13.40
C TYR A 59 4.02 13.89 -14.15
N ASP A 60 5.21 13.39 -13.85
CA ASP A 60 6.46 13.70 -14.52
C ASP A 60 7.26 12.39 -14.53
N ALA A 61 7.53 11.88 -15.74
CA ALA A 61 8.18 10.60 -15.94
C ALA A 61 9.61 10.59 -15.40
N ASP A 62 10.35 11.69 -15.61
CA ASP A 62 11.75 11.79 -15.17
C ASP A 62 11.83 11.94 -13.65
N LEU A 63 10.91 12.70 -13.04
CA LEU A 63 10.79 12.79 -11.59
C LEU A 63 10.51 11.41 -10.98
N LEU A 64 9.56 10.66 -11.55
CA LEU A 64 9.23 9.32 -11.08
C LEU A 64 10.45 8.39 -11.19
N ALA A 65 11.11 8.35 -12.35
CA ALA A 65 12.28 7.51 -12.57
C ALA A 65 13.39 7.80 -11.54
N ARG A 66 13.74 9.09 -11.36
CA ARG A 66 14.73 9.50 -10.35
C ARG A 66 14.31 9.12 -8.94
N PHE A 67 13.03 9.28 -8.58
CA PHE A 67 12.53 8.89 -7.27
C PHE A 67 12.63 7.37 -7.06
N LEU A 68 12.25 6.56 -8.04
CA LEU A 68 12.32 5.10 -7.96
C LEU A 68 13.77 4.61 -7.80
N ASP A 69 14.74 5.31 -8.39
CA ASP A 69 16.18 5.01 -8.20
C ASP A 69 16.67 5.27 -6.76
N THR A 70 15.96 6.08 -5.97
CA THR A 70 16.31 6.28 -4.56
C THR A 70 15.89 5.13 -3.64
N LEU A 71 15.02 4.23 -4.11
CA LEU A 71 14.45 3.16 -3.29
C LEU A 71 15.46 2.03 -3.08
N PRO A 72 15.84 1.71 -1.82
CA PRO A 72 16.77 0.61 -1.56
C PRO A 72 16.22 -0.76 -2.03
N PRO A 73 16.96 -1.54 -2.85
CA PRO A 73 16.45 -2.79 -3.41
C PRO A 73 16.28 -3.90 -2.36
N ASN A 74 17.09 -3.89 -1.30
CA ASN A 74 16.98 -4.80 -0.15
C ASN A 74 16.16 -4.14 0.98
N GLY A 75 15.05 -3.52 0.60
CA GLY A 75 14.14 -2.79 1.45
C GLY A 75 12.86 -3.57 1.76
N PRO A 76 11.89 -2.94 2.44
CA PRO A 76 10.51 -3.41 2.47
C PRO A 76 9.91 -3.39 1.05
N ALA A 77 8.67 -3.88 0.89
CA ALA A 77 7.89 -3.52 -0.28
C ALA A 77 7.64 -2.00 -0.32
N TYR A 78 7.43 -1.45 -1.51
CA TYR A 78 7.09 -0.04 -1.68
C TYR A 78 5.74 0.09 -2.35
N ALA A 79 4.98 1.10 -1.97
CA ALA A 79 3.70 1.43 -2.59
C ALA A 79 3.59 2.94 -2.82
N MET A 80 3.00 3.33 -3.94
CA MET A 80 2.72 4.74 -4.26
C MET A 80 1.22 4.98 -4.41
N GLU A 81 0.73 6.02 -3.75
CA GLU A 81 -0.66 6.50 -3.88
C GLU A 81 -0.65 7.88 -4.51
N PHE A 82 -1.23 7.98 -5.70
CA PHE A 82 -1.39 9.24 -6.42
C PHE A 82 -2.84 9.69 -6.39
N ARG A 83 -3.03 11.00 -6.18
CA ARG A 83 -4.36 11.62 -6.10
C ARG A 83 -4.70 12.45 -7.34
N HIS A 84 -3.71 12.73 -8.19
CA HIS A 84 -3.93 13.47 -9.43
C HIS A 84 -4.12 12.50 -10.62
N PRO A 85 -5.13 12.68 -11.49
CA PRO A 85 -5.43 11.73 -12.58
C PRO A 85 -4.30 11.51 -13.59
N SER A 86 -3.41 12.49 -13.78
CA SER A 86 -2.27 12.38 -14.70
C SER A 86 -1.33 11.21 -14.40
N TRP A 87 -1.35 10.69 -13.17
CA TRP A 87 -0.49 9.57 -12.75
C TRP A 87 -0.93 8.20 -13.25
N ALA A 88 -2.04 8.10 -13.98
CA ALA A 88 -2.43 6.84 -14.61
C ALA A 88 -1.29 6.26 -15.49
N GLU A 89 -0.50 7.13 -16.12
CA GLU A 89 0.67 6.79 -16.96
C GLU A 89 1.84 6.15 -16.19
N ALA A 90 1.88 6.27 -14.85
CA ALA A 90 2.99 5.76 -14.05
C ALA A 90 2.96 4.25 -13.80
N ARG A 91 1.83 3.58 -14.11
CA ARG A 91 1.59 2.18 -13.72
C ARG A 91 2.68 1.23 -14.20
N ASP A 92 3.07 1.34 -15.46
CA ASP A 92 4.07 0.45 -16.06
C ASP A 92 5.45 0.66 -15.42
N ALA A 93 5.85 1.92 -15.22
CA ALA A 93 7.11 2.26 -14.55
C ALA A 93 7.18 1.72 -13.11
N LEU A 94 6.06 1.76 -12.36
CA LEU A 94 6.01 1.16 -11.03
C LEU A 94 6.14 -0.37 -11.09
N LEU A 95 5.44 -1.01 -12.02
CA LEU A 95 5.48 -2.47 -12.19
C LEU A 95 6.90 -2.96 -12.51
N GLU A 96 7.57 -2.31 -13.47
CA GLU A 96 8.97 -2.59 -13.84
C GLU A 96 9.93 -2.47 -12.64
N ARG A 97 9.69 -1.47 -11.77
CA ARG A 97 10.47 -1.24 -10.55
C ARG A 97 9.93 -1.97 -9.33
N ARG A 98 8.97 -2.88 -9.51
CA ARG A 98 8.43 -3.74 -8.44
C ARG A 98 7.77 -2.94 -7.30
N VAL A 99 7.24 -1.77 -7.59
CA VAL A 99 6.54 -0.89 -6.65
C VAL A 99 5.04 -1.05 -6.83
N ALA A 100 4.31 -1.23 -5.72
CA ALA A 100 2.87 -1.41 -5.75
C ALA A 100 2.15 -0.11 -6.14
N TRP A 101 1.22 -0.22 -7.08
CA TRP A 101 0.20 0.80 -7.30
C TRP A 101 -0.83 0.74 -6.16
N CYS A 102 -0.98 1.81 -5.38
CA CYS A 102 -1.98 1.85 -4.32
C CYS A 102 -3.37 2.07 -4.93
N VAL A 103 -4.20 1.04 -4.86
CA VAL A 103 -5.62 1.13 -5.17
C VAL A 103 -6.36 1.67 -3.94
N ALA A 104 -7.11 2.75 -4.11
CA ALA A 104 -7.96 3.28 -3.05
C ALA A 104 -9.42 3.30 -3.51
N GLU A 105 -10.27 2.60 -2.77
CA GLU A 105 -11.73 2.70 -2.86
C GLU A 105 -12.21 3.85 -1.95
N THR A 106 -13.24 4.55 -2.40
CA THR A 106 -13.99 5.56 -1.63
C THR A 106 -15.47 5.38 -1.91
N ASP A 107 -16.36 5.96 -1.10
CA ASP A 107 -17.81 5.91 -1.34
C ASP A 107 -18.18 6.43 -2.76
N ASP A 108 -17.44 7.41 -3.28
CA ASP A 108 -17.67 7.99 -4.62
C ASP A 108 -16.91 7.26 -5.75
N LYS A 109 -16.05 6.29 -5.43
CA LYS A 109 -15.15 5.66 -6.41
C LYS A 109 -14.85 4.21 -6.04
N ASP A 110 -15.50 3.32 -6.76
CA ASP A 110 -15.22 1.89 -6.73
C ASP A 110 -14.17 1.52 -7.79
N PRO A 111 -13.00 0.97 -7.39
CA PRO A 111 -12.00 0.49 -8.32
C PRO A 111 -12.56 -0.65 -9.17
N LYS A 112 -12.33 -0.57 -10.48
CA LYS A 112 -12.67 -1.63 -11.42
C LYS A 112 -11.57 -2.69 -11.46
N PRO A 113 -11.82 -3.90 -11.98
CA PRO A 113 -10.79 -4.94 -12.10
C PRO A 113 -9.51 -4.46 -12.80
N GLU A 114 -9.64 -3.62 -13.83
CA GLU A 114 -8.52 -3.01 -14.55
C GLU A 114 -7.74 -1.97 -13.73
N ASP A 115 -8.27 -1.50 -12.60
CA ASP A 115 -7.57 -0.62 -11.67
C ASP A 115 -6.62 -1.37 -10.74
N LEU A 116 -6.74 -2.70 -10.68
CA LEU A 116 -6.04 -3.53 -9.72
C LEU A 116 -4.67 -3.95 -10.27
N SER A 117 -3.65 -3.82 -9.43
CA SER A 117 -2.33 -4.38 -9.68
C SER A 117 -1.88 -5.13 -8.43
N TRP A 118 -1.47 -6.38 -8.64
CA TRP A 118 -1.08 -7.29 -7.57
C TRP A 118 0.38 -7.75 -7.68
N GLU A 119 1.06 -7.34 -8.74
CA GLU A 119 2.42 -7.79 -9.04
C GLU A 119 3.42 -6.64 -8.82
N PRO A 120 4.56 -6.90 -8.16
CA PRO A 120 4.86 -8.08 -7.33
C PRO A 120 4.17 -8.03 -5.95
N VAL A 121 3.56 -6.89 -5.62
CA VAL A 121 2.88 -6.64 -4.35
C VAL A 121 1.60 -5.85 -4.63
N GLY A 122 0.50 -6.32 -4.06
CA GLY A 122 -0.76 -5.58 -4.02
C GLY A 122 -0.82 -4.58 -2.87
N TYR A 123 -1.40 -3.40 -3.11
CA TYR A 123 -1.69 -2.44 -2.06
C TYR A 123 -3.10 -1.85 -2.23
N LEU A 124 -3.99 -2.17 -1.29
CA LEU A 124 -5.41 -1.83 -1.34
C LEU A 124 -5.83 -1.04 -0.10
N ARG A 125 -6.57 0.05 -0.31
CA ARG A 125 -7.15 0.88 0.75
C ARG A 125 -8.66 0.95 0.57
N LEU A 126 -9.36 0.22 1.41
CA LEU A 126 -10.81 0.12 1.51
C LEU A 126 -11.31 1.19 2.48
N ARG A 127 -12.23 2.05 2.06
CA ARG A 127 -12.67 3.23 2.83
C ARG A 127 -14.18 3.39 2.97
N LYS A 128 -14.98 2.47 2.42
CA LYS A 128 -16.43 2.50 2.66
C LYS A 128 -16.69 2.37 4.14
N THR A 129 -17.73 3.02 4.64
CA THR A 129 -18.05 3.02 6.08
C THR A 129 -18.34 1.62 6.62
N GLU A 130 -19.04 0.80 5.83
CA GLU A 130 -19.32 -0.60 6.12
C GLU A 130 -19.17 -1.45 4.85
N TYR A 131 -18.97 -2.75 5.03
CA TYR A 131 -19.01 -3.73 3.95
C TYR A 131 -19.95 -4.88 4.32
N THR A 132 -20.82 -5.21 3.39
CA THR A 132 -21.60 -6.45 3.39
C THR A 132 -20.68 -7.66 3.17
N ASP A 133 -21.15 -8.86 3.53
CA ASP A 133 -20.38 -10.08 3.25
C ASP A 133 -20.19 -10.31 1.74
N GLU A 134 -21.14 -9.88 0.91
CA GLU A 134 -21.06 -9.97 -0.55
C GLU A 134 -19.97 -9.06 -1.13
N GLU A 135 -19.86 -7.82 -0.64
CA GLU A 135 -18.79 -6.91 -1.04
C GLU A 135 -17.40 -7.42 -0.60
N LEU A 136 -17.30 -7.95 0.63
CA LEU A 136 -16.06 -8.57 1.10
C LEU A 136 -15.71 -9.84 0.30
N ALA A 137 -16.71 -10.63 -0.09
CA ALA A 137 -16.50 -11.79 -0.96
C ALA A 137 -16.02 -11.38 -2.36
N THR A 138 -16.56 -10.28 -2.89
CA THR A 138 -16.09 -9.69 -4.16
C THR A 138 -14.64 -9.27 -4.06
N TRP A 139 -14.25 -8.55 -2.99
CA TRP A 139 -12.87 -8.17 -2.74
C TRP A 139 -11.96 -9.38 -2.54
N ALA A 140 -12.42 -10.39 -1.80
CA ALA A 140 -11.68 -11.64 -1.64
C ALA A 140 -11.45 -12.35 -2.97
N GLY A 141 -12.46 -12.38 -3.86
CA GLY A 141 -12.34 -12.93 -5.22
C GLY A 141 -11.31 -12.19 -6.07
N ARG A 142 -11.22 -10.86 -5.93
CA ARG A 142 -10.22 -10.02 -6.63
C ARG A 142 -8.80 -10.26 -6.11
N ILE A 143 -8.63 -10.48 -4.82
CA ILE A 143 -7.33 -10.65 -4.14
C ILE A 143 -6.79 -12.07 -4.32
N ARG A 144 -7.66 -13.09 -4.34
CA ARG A 144 -7.25 -14.50 -4.28
C ARG A 144 -6.30 -14.95 -5.38
N PRO A 145 -6.47 -14.58 -6.66
CA PRO A 145 -5.54 -14.97 -7.72
C PRO A 145 -4.09 -14.55 -7.41
N ALA A 146 -3.90 -13.37 -6.81
CA ALA A 146 -2.58 -12.89 -6.43
C ALA A 146 -1.96 -13.72 -5.30
N LEU A 147 -2.78 -14.10 -4.30
CA LEU A 147 -2.32 -14.93 -3.18
C LEU A 147 -2.01 -16.36 -3.64
N ASP A 148 -2.80 -16.91 -4.56
CA ASP A 148 -2.59 -18.24 -5.12
C ASP A 148 -1.31 -18.30 -5.98
N ALA A 149 -0.95 -17.19 -6.63
CA ALA A 149 0.32 -17.00 -7.33
C ALA A 149 1.53 -16.77 -6.38
N GLY A 150 1.32 -16.77 -5.06
CA GLY A 150 2.37 -16.54 -4.06
C GLY A 150 2.71 -15.05 -3.83
N GLY A 151 1.90 -14.14 -4.37
CA GLY A 151 2.01 -12.70 -4.15
C GLY A 151 1.63 -12.28 -2.73
N THR A 152 2.00 -11.05 -2.38
CA THR A 152 1.59 -10.42 -1.12
C THR A 152 0.65 -9.27 -1.41
N VAL A 153 -0.47 -9.18 -0.69
CA VAL A 153 -1.41 -8.06 -0.81
C VAL A 153 -1.60 -7.40 0.55
N PHE A 154 -1.26 -6.12 0.64
CA PHE A 154 -1.49 -5.29 1.81
C PHE A 154 -2.85 -4.59 1.69
N THR A 155 -3.81 -4.97 2.53
CA THR A 155 -5.16 -4.37 2.53
C THR A 155 -5.40 -3.61 3.83
N TYR A 156 -5.87 -2.37 3.71
CA TYR A 156 -6.19 -1.48 4.84
C TYR A 156 -7.63 -1.02 4.76
N PHE A 157 -8.38 -1.27 5.83
CA PHE A 157 -9.67 -0.63 6.07
C PHE A 157 -9.42 0.70 6.80
N LYS A 158 -9.78 1.82 6.17
CA LYS A 158 -9.60 3.15 6.77
C LYS A 158 -10.98 3.71 7.14
N HIS A 159 -11.31 3.66 8.43
CA HIS A 159 -12.47 4.31 9.01
C HIS A 159 -12.00 5.43 9.94
N GLU A 160 -12.80 6.48 10.08
CA GLU A 160 -12.61 7.49 11.13
C GLU A 160 -13.18 7.01 12.48
N ASP A 161 -14.04 5.98 12.47
CA ASP A 161 -14.54 5.30 13.68
C ASP A 161 -13.66 4.09 14.07
N GLU A 162 -13.04 4.19 15.25
CA GLU A 162 -11.94 3.32 15.73
C GLU A 162 -12.29 1.82 15.91
N GLY A 163 -13.57 1.43 15.85
CA GLY A 163 -14.02 0.07 16.17
C GLY A 163 -14.38 -0.85 14.99
N ALA A 164 -14.63 -0.30 13.81
CA ALA A 164 -15.18 -1.07 12.69
C ALA A 164 -14.09 -1.75 11.85
N SER A 165 -12.97 -1.07 11.60
CA SER A 165 -11.86 -1.52 10.74
C SER A 165 -11.33 -2.91 11.09
N PRO A 166 -11.06 -3.24 12.38
CA PRO A 166 -10.53 -4.55 12.74
C PRO A 166 -11.52 -5.69 12.46
N LYS A 167 -12.82 -5.46 12.65
CA LYS A 167 -13.86 -6.47 12.42
C LYS A 167 -13.95 -6.82 10.93
N MET A 168 -13.90 -5.81 10.06
CA MET A 168 -13.94 -6.02 8.60
C MET A 168 -12.68 -6.71 8.08
N ALA A 169 -11.49 -6.34 8.60
CA ALA A 169 -10.25 -7.03 8.28
C ALA A 169 -10.32 -8.53 8.65
N LEU A 170 -10.89 -8.84 9.82
CA LEU A 170 -11.07 -10.23 10.26
C LEU A 170 -12.07 -10.99 9.39
N ARG A 171 -13.19 -10.36 8.98
CA ARG A 171 -14.18 -10.94 8.07
C ARG A 171 -13.57 -11.24 6.70
N LEU A 172 -12.90 -10.27 6.08
CA LEU A 172 -12.22 -10.46 4.80
C LEU A 172 -11.19 -11.61 4.87
N ARG A 173 -10.40 -11.65 5.95
CA ARG A 173 -9.44 -12.75 6.18
C ARG A 173 -10.14 -14.10 6.33
N SER A 174 -11.26 -14.16 7.04
CA SER A 174 -12.05 -15.39 7.19
C SER A 174 -12.51 -15.92 5.83
N ILE A 175 -12.96 -15.02 4.95
CA ILE A 175 -13.39 -15.36 3.59
C ILE A 175 -12.19 -15.82 2.73
N LEU A 176 -11.04 -15.17 2.87
CA LEU A 176 -9.80 -15.56 2.18
C LEU A 176 -9.26 -16.94 2.62
N GLY A 177 -9.65 -17.44 3.78
CA GLY A 177 -9.09 -18.64 4.38
C GLY A 177 -7.75 -18.36 5.07
N SER A 178 -7.26 -19.31 5.87
CA SER A 178 -6.13 -19.18 6.80
C SER A 178 -4.73 -19.03 6.16
N ARG A 179 -4.56 -18.07 5.24
CA ARG A 179 -3.25 -17.63 4.72
C ARG A 179 -2.93 -16.14 4.95
N GLY A 180 -3.80 -15.38 5.64
CA GLY A 180 -3.57 -13.95 5.90
C GLY A 180 -2.76 -13.67 7.18
N GLN A 181 -1.48 -13.30 7.06
CA GLN A 181 -0.75 -12.62 8.14
C GLN A 181 -1.37 -11.25 8.42
N GLN A 182 -1.43 -10.87 9.70
CA GLN A 182 -2.12 -9.66 10.16
C GLN A 182 -1.32 -8.38 9.83
N ALA A 183 -1.82 -7.59 8.90
CA ALA A 183 -1.65 -6.14 8.89
C ALA A 183 -2.93 -5.54 9.48
N ALA A 184 -2.87 -4.96 10.68
CA ALA A 184 -4.01 -4.23 11.27
C ALA A 184 -3.47 -2.91 11.85
N SER A 185 -3.93 -1.80 11.29
CA SER A 185 -3.82 -0.47 11.89
C SER A 185 -4.80 -0.34 13.04
#